data_AF-A0A5E5P8G2-F1
#
_entry.id   AF-A0A5E5P8G2-F1
#
_cell.length_a   1.000
_cell.length_b   1.000
_cell.length_c   1.000
_cell.angle_alpha   90.00
_cell.angle_beta   90.00
_cell.angle_gamma   90.00
#
_symmetry.space_group_name_H-M   'P 1'
#
loop_
_entity.id
_entity.type
_entity.pdbx_description
1 polymer ?
#
loop_
_entity_poly.entity_id
_entity_poly.type
_entity_poly.pdbx_seq_one_letter_code
_entity_poly.pdbx_strand_id
1 'polypeptide(L)'
;MLQVKNRIDDMAAEIAQRKMGAEFGRLGKDKAGAEARQKGVETLKDVLGNFEKQLRRIGDSADLHQHKATQSSDSAFSVKLDKGSQQLDFDVHVEQLAAVHQVQIMNVEALADGKVKINGRADSIALNASGLDLTTAEGVRELARRINANPDLKDVVRADLRHVPGQPTPYLLLSATKSGAGAKFDLQASTGNALAGSDATVLAQGQNAIVRIGNQGTPEFYPSNEVTLFTGVTLSLKKANAAGETTRVSVTPDMDGTATNMRALVQAYDAVRKQLRDLMDPGTPGASMSPEGDDKGDVKPAGAFYADAGVRALLRDLERNFERPVTIDGKTFDPTQFGVKRNADGSVTFDQKRFEAAYAGDKALLTQWFGESADVMKRDTRIDLDKQPAGMRLAVRIREWTDEITGVLKHRTDTDEVTTQRLAAKEDKLKARFLALVARYTNELARAEQVQQQMKETRGFVDALFRGSRKSGD
;
A
#
# COMPACT_ATOMS: atom_id res chain seq x y z
N MET A 1 49.13 38.81 23.38
CA MET A 1 48.22 39.29 22.30
C MET A 1 47.10 38.30 21.98
N LEU A 2 47.35 36.98 21.86
CA LEU A 2 46.30 36.00 21.52
C LEU A 2 45.14 35.92 22.55
N GLN A 3 45.44 35.92 23.86
CA GLN A 3 44.42 35.86 24.92
C GLN A 3 43.51 37.09 24.96
N VAL A 4 44.02 38.26 24.59
CA VAL A 4 43.28 39.52 24.62
C VAL A 4 42.29 39.59 23.45
N LYS A 5 42.73 39.17 22.26
CA LYS A 5 41.88 39.04 21.07
C LYS A 5 40.71 38.08 21.30
N ASN A 6 40.98 36.88 21.83
CA ASN A 6 39.92 35.90 22.12
C ASN A 6 38.87 36.46 23.10
N ARG A 7 39.31 37.18 24.13
CA ARG A 7 38.39 37.81 25.10
C ARG A 7 37.50 38.89 24.47
N ILE A 8 38.04 39.70 23.56
CA ILE A 8 37.26 40.70 22.81
C ILE A 8 36.19 40.01 21.95
N ASP A 9 36.59 38.96 21.23
CA ASP A 9 35.68 38.22 20.34
C ASP A 9 34.54 37.55 21.13
N ASP A 10 34.84 36.97 22.29
CA ASP A 10 33.84 36.37 23.18
C ASP A 10 32.86 37.42 23.75
N MET A 11 33.36 38.58 24.19
CA MET A 11 32.52 39.68 24.68
C MET A 11 31.63 40.26 23.57
N ALA A 12 32.17 40.40 22.35
CA ALA A 12 31.42 40.87 21.19
C ALA A 12 30.28 39.90 20.82
N ALA A 13 30.54 38.59 20.88
CA ALA A 13 29.53 37.55 20.66
C ALA A 13 28.42 37.59 21.72
N GLU A 14 28.76 37.74 23.00
CA GLU A 14 27.78 37.80 24.09
C GLU A 14 26.85 39.02 23.96
N ILE A 15 27.41 40.20 23.64
CA ILE A 15 26.61 41.43 23.45
C ILE A 15 25.67 41.27 22.25
N ALA A 16 26.16 40.70 21.14
CA ALA A 16 25.33 40.43 19.97
C ALA A 16 24.20 39.45 20.29
N GLN A 17 24.48 38.40 21.07
CA GLN A 17 23.49 37.39 21.46
C GLN A 17 22.41 37.98 22.37
N ARG A 18 22.78 38.81 23.36
CA ARG A 18 21.80 39.51 24.21
C ARG A 18 20.88 40.42 23.41
N LYS A 19 21.42 41.10 22.38
CA LYS A 19 20.62 42.00 21.53
C LYS A 19 19.67 41.26 20.59
N MET A 20 20.08 40.11 20.06
CA MET A 20 19.30 39.37 19.06
C MET A 20 18.55 38.16 19.63
N GLY A 21 18.72 37.84 20.91
CA GLY A 21 18.16 36.64 21.54
C GLY A 21 16.64 36.54 21.44
N ALA A 22 15.91 37.65 21.56
CA ALA A 22 14.45 37.65 21.37
C ALA A 22 14.04 37.36 19.92
N GLU A 23 14.79 37.85 18.93
CA GLU A 23 14.51 37.58 17.51
C GLU A 23 14.80 36.11 17.17
N PHE A 24 15.90 35.54 17.68
CA PHE A 24 16.22 34.12 17.56
C PHE A 24 15.20 33.23 18.27
N GLY A 25 14.79 33.61 19.49
CA GLY A 25 13.78 32.88 20.26
C GLY A 25 12.42 32.85 19.56
N ARG A 26 11.98 33.97 18.96
CA ARG A 26 10.75 34.00 18.16
C ARG A 26 10.87 33.14 16.91
N LEU A 27 11.99 33.23 16.19
CA LEU A 27 12.24 32.41 15.00
C LEU A 27 12.24 30.92 15.34
N GLY A 28 12.85 30.52 16.47
CA GLY A 28 12.81 29.15 16.96
C GLY A 28 11.40 28.67 17.25
N LYS A 29 10.56 29.49 17.89
CA LYS A 29 9.14 29.18 18.11
C LYS A 29 8.35 29.06 16.81
N ASP A 30 8.57 29.96 15.85
CA ASP A 30 7.90 29.93 14.55
C ASP A 30 8.27 28.65 13.78
N LYS A 31 9.54 28.24 13.82
CA LYS A 31 10.03 26.99 13.22
C LYS A 31 9.44 25.75 13.89
N ALA A 32 9.51 25.66 15.20
CA ALA A 32 8.92 24.55 15.95
C ALA A 32 7.41 24.43 15.69
N GLY A 33 6.71 25.57 15.58
CA GLY A 33 5.30 25.60 15.20
C GLY A 33 5.03 25.12 13.77
N ALA A 34 5.87 25.49 12.80
CA ALA A 34 5.77 25.01 11.42
C ALA A 34 6.04 23.50 11.33
N GLU A 35 7.08 23.00 11.98
CA GLU A 35 7.42 21.57 12.03
C GLU A 35 6.32 20.75 12.71
N ALA A 36 5.74 21.25 13.81
CA ALA A 36 4.61 20.61 14.48
C ALA A 36 3.38 20.52 13.56
N ARG A 37 3.10 21.56 12.77
CA ARG A 37 2.01 21.54 11.76
C ARG A 37 2.28 20.54 10.65
N GLN A 38 3.50 20.49 10.11
CA GLN A 38 3.87 19.51 9.08
C GLN A 38 3.65 18.08 9.57
N LYS A 39 4.17 17.74 10.76
CA LYS A 39 3.94 16.43 11.39
C LYS A 39 2.45 16.16 11.65
N GLY A 40 1.70 17.19 12.03
CA GLY A 40 0.26 17.12 12.19
C GLY A 40 -0.47 16.81 10.88
N VAL A 41 -0.10 17.47 9.78
CA VAL A 41 -0.68 17.23 8.44
C VAL A 41 -0.36 15.80 7.97
N GLU A 42 0.88 15.34 8.16
CA GLU A 42 1.30 13.96 7.85
C GLU A 42 0.47 12.95 8.65
N THR A 43 0.34 13.16 9.97
CA THR A 43 -0.47 12.31 10.85
C THR A 43 -1.92 12.26 10.36
N LEU A 44 -2.52 13.40 9.99
CA LEU A 44 -3.87 13.46 9.44
C LEU A 44 -3.99 12.73 8.11
N LYS A 45 -3.01 12.88 7.20
CA LYS A 45 -2.98 12.19 5.91
C LYS A 45 -2.99 10.68 6.10
N ASP A 46 -2.18 10.18 7.02
CA ASP A 46 -2.07 8.75 7.30
C ASP A 46 -3.36 8.17 7.90
N VAL A 47 -3.89 8.80 8.95
CA VAL A 47 -5.09 8.26 9.62
C VAL A 47 -6.36 8.41 8.78
N LEU A 48 -6.54 9.55 8.09
CA LEU A 48 -7.68 9.75 7.19
C LEU A 48 -7.58 8.85 5.97
N GLY A 49 -6.38 8.67 5.40
CA GLY A 49 -6.15 7.73 4.29
C GLY A 49 -6.40 6.28 4.69
N ASN A 50 -6.03 5.86 5.91
CA ASN A 50 -6.37 4.53 6.42
C ASN A 50 -7.89 4.37 6.61
N PHE A 51 -8.56 5.35 7.19
CA PHE A 51 -10.02 5.32 7.36
C PHE A 51 -10.75 5.29 6.01
N GLU A 52 -10.28 6.06 5.03
CA GLU A 52 -10.77 6.05 3.65
C GLU A 52 -10.64 4.65 3.02
N LYS A 53 -9.48 3.99 3.19
CA LYS A 53 -9.26 2.63 2.69
C LYS A 53 -10.23 1.63 3.32
N GLN A 54 -10.53 1.74 4.62
CA GLN A 54 -11.51 0.86 5.27
C GLN A 54 -12.94 1.15 4.79
N LEU A 55 -13.31 2.42 4.60
CA LEU A 55 -14.60 2.79 4.01
C LEU A 55 -14.75 2.24 2.59
N ARG A 56 -13.71 2.34 1.76
CA ARG A 56 -13.70 1.75 0.40
C ARG A 56 -13.79 0.24 0.43
N ARG A 57 -13.02 -0.42 1.30
CA ARG A 57 -13.07 -1.88 1.47
C ARG A 57 -14.47 -2.35 1.85
N ILE A 58 -15.15 -1.61 2.74
CA ILE A 58 -16.52 -1.95 3.07
C ILE A 58 -17.46 -1.61 1.94
N GLY A 59 -17.38 -0.44 1.30
CA GLY A 59 -18.18 -0.11 0.11
C GLY A 59 -18.08 -1.16 -1.00
N ASP A 60 -16.87 -1.63 -1.28
CA ASP A 60 -16.56 -2.71 -2.22
C ASP A 60 -17.12 -4.08 -1.78
N SER A 61 -17.33 -4.28 -0.48
CA SER A 61 -17.96 -5.48 0.10
C SER A 61 -19.45 -5.30 0.37
N ALA A 62 -19.94 -4.05 0.39
CA ALA A 62 -21.28 -3.60 0.73
C ALA A 62 -22.22 -3.61 -0.47
N ASP A 63 -21.73 -4.13 -1.61
CA ASP A 63 -22.57 -4.96 -2.48
C ASP A 63 -23.29 -6.07 -1.69
N LEU A 64 -22.97 -6.32 -0.40
CA LEU A 64 -23.63 -7.30 0.48
C LEU A 64 -23.63 -8.73 -0.05
N HIS A 65 -22.83 -8.97 -1.08
CA HIS A 65 -22.60 -10.26 -1.73
C HIS A 65 -21.24 -10.85 -1.34
N GLN A 66 -20.62 -10.42 -0.23
CA GLN A 66 -19.54 -11.22 0.36
C GLN A 66 -20.18 -12.53 0.82
N HIS A 67 -20.00 -13.55 -0.01
CA HIS A 67 -20.34 -14.91 0.31
C HIS A 67 -19.06 -15.64 0.68
N LYS A 68 -19.20 -16.61 1.59
CA LYS A 68 -18.20 -17.63 1.85
C LYS A 68 -18.66 -18.93 1.22
N ALA A 69 -17.73 -19.62 0.57
CA ALA A 69 -17.94 -20.99 0.16
C ALA A 69 -17.49 -21.90 1.30
N THR A 70 -18.35 -22.83 1.68
CA THR A 70 -17.99 -23.98 2.51
C THR A 70 -18.13 -25.24 1.68
N GLN A 71 -17.29 -26.22 1.93
CA GLN A 71 -17.29 -27.49 1.21
C GLN A 71 -17.26 -28.65 2.19
N SER A 72 -17.99 -29.73 1.90
CA SER A 72 -18.02 -30.92 2.76
C SER A 72 -16.67 -31.65 2.82
N SER A 73 -15.81 -31.43 1.82
CA SER A 73 -14.44 -31.96 1.72
C SER A 73 -13.62 -31.06 0.81
N ASP A 74 -12.36 -30.77 1.18
CA ASP A 74 -11.42 -29.95 0.38
C ASP A 74 -10.44 -30.77 -0.48
N SER A 75 -10.65 -32.09 -0.45
CA SER A 75 -9.70 -33.04 -0.99
C SER A 75 -9.74 -33.08 -2.51
N ALA A 76 -10.92 -32.99 -3.13
CA ALA A 76 -11.12 -33.09 -4.57
C ALA A 76 -10.84 -31.78 -5.32
N PHE A 77 -11.24 -30.66 -4.74
CA PHE A 77 -11.05 -29.33 -5.31
C PHE A 77 -11.08 -28.25 -4.21
N SER A 78 -10.74 -27.02 -4.58
CA SER A 78 -11.04 -25.82 -3.78
C SER A 78 -11.98 -24.88 -4.54
N VAL A 79 -12.78 -24.12 -3.80
CA VAL A 79 -13.71 -23.14 -4.35
C VAL A 79 -13.15 -21.73 -4.17
N LYS A 80 -13.14 -20.95 -5.23
CA LYS A 80 -12.88 -19.51 -5.22
C LYS A 80 -14.16 -18.76 -5.61
N LEU A 81 -14.49 -17.75 -4.83
CA LEU A 81 -15.60 -16.85 -5.10
C LEU A 81 -15.07 -15.48 -5.55
N ASP A 82 -15.61 -14.98 -6.65
CA ASP A 82 -15.38 -13.62 -7.13
C ASP A 82 -16.54 -12.69 -6.70
N LYS A 83 -16.35 -11.38 -6.88
CA LYS A 83 -17.36 -10.37 -6.56
C LYS A 83 -18.68 -10.65 -7.31
N GLY A 84 -19.80 -10.53 -6.61
CA GLY A 84 -21.14 -10.75 -7.19
C GLY A 84 -21.59 -12.21 -7.27
N SER A 85 -20.82 -13.15 -6.67
CA SER A 85 -21.28 -14.53 -6.49
C SER A 85 -22.64 -14.55 -5.77
N GLN A 86 -23.56 -15.40 -6.22
CA GLN A 86 -24.87 -15.55 -5.60
C GLN A 86 -24.88 -16.70 -4.59
N GLN A 87 -25.80 -16.62 -3.61
CA GLN A 87 -26.06 -17.72 -2.69
C GLN A 87 -26.58 -18.93 -3.48
N LEU A 88 -25.89 -20.06 -3.35
CA LEU A 88 -26.23 -21.30 -4.02
C LEU A 88 -25.59 -22.49 -3.30
N ASP A 89 -26.34 -23.58 -3.22
CA ASP A 89 -25.86 -24.88 -2.77
C ASP A 89 -25.88 -25.86 -3.94
N PHE A 90 -24.80 -26.61 -4.12
CA PHE A 90 -24.71 -27.61 -5.18
C PHE A 90 -23.71 -28.71 -4.80
N ASP A 91 -23.92 -29.89 -5.37
CA ASP A 91 -23.00 -31.02 -5.22
C ASP A 91 -22.11 -31.11 -6.46
N VAL A 92 -20.83 -31.45 -6.27
CA VAL A 92 -19.86 -31.60 -7.35
C VAL A 92 -19.22 -32.97 -7.29
N HIS A 93 -19.14 -33.64 -8.43
CA HIS A 93 -18.36 -34.84 -8.63
C HIS A 93 -17.27 -34.58 -9.69
N VAL A 94 -16.01 -34.75 -9.31
CA VAL A 94 -14.87 -34.67 -10.23
C VAL A 94 -14.55 -36.09 -10.70
N GLU A 95 -14.81 -36.39 -11.96
CA GLU A 95 -14.54 -37.72 -12.54
C GLU A 95 -13.10 -37.84 -13.03
N GLN A 96 -12.57 -36.75 -13.60
CA GLN A 96 -11.26 -36.72 -14.21
C GLN A 96 -10.67 -35.32 -14.18
N LEU A 97 -9.34 -35.22 -14.06
CA LEU A 97 -8.59 -33.97 -14.21
C LEU A 97 -8.18 -33.72 -15.66
N ALA A 98 -8.06 -32.44 -16.00
CA ALA A 98 -7.43 -32.04 -17.24
C ALA A 98 -5.94 -32.37 -17.17
N ALA A 99 -5.44 -33.07 -18.18
CA ALA A 99 -4.03 -33.41 -18.29
C ALA A 99 -3.38 -32.68 -19.47
N VAL A 100 -2.10 -32.40 -19.31
CA VAL A 100 -1.25 -31.85 -20.36
C VAL A 100 -0.78 -32.98 -21.27
N HIS A 101 -0.79 -32.77 -22.58
CA HIS A 101 -0.23 -33.74 -23.51
C HIS A 101 1.29 -33.74 -23.45
N GLN A 102 1.91 -34.90 -23.26
CA GLN A 102 3.35 -35.06 -23.16
C GLN A 102 3.83 -36.22 -24.02
N VAL A 103 4.81 -35.94 -24.86
CA VAL A 103 5.44 -36.91 -25.75
C VAL A 103 6.94 -36.90 -25.51
N GLN A 104 7.48 -38.05 -25.14
CA GLN A 104 8.92 -38.26 -25.08
C GLN A 104 9.41 -38.83 -26.39
N ILE A 105 10.50 -38.27 -26.87
CA ILE A 105 11.19 -38.71 -28.07
C ILE A 105 12.49 -39.37 -27.61
N MET A 106 12.59 -40.66 -27.90
CA MET A 106 13.75 -41.50 -27.57
C MET A 106 14.79 -41.45 -28.69
N ASN A 107 14.34 -41.43 -29.94
CA ASN A 107 15.18 -41.29 -31.12
C ASN A 107 14.98 -39.89 -31.73
N VAL A 108 15.79 -38.93 -31.30
CA VAL A 108 15.65 -37.52 -31.73
C VAL A 108 16.02 -37.36 -33.21
N GLU A 109 16.90 -38.21 -33.75
CA GLU A 109 17.28 -38.18 -35.17
C GLU A 109 16.10 -38.44 -36.10
N ALA A 110 15.12 -39.24 -35.68
CA ALA A 110 13.90 -39.50 -36.45
C ALA A 110 13.02 -38.25 -36.63
N LEU A 111 13.28 -37.17 -35.90
CA LEU A 111 12.66 -35.85 -36.07
C LEU A 111 13.49 -34.88 -36.91
N ALA A 112 14.62 -35.30 -37.47
CA ALA A 112 15.34 -34.48 -38.45
C ALA A 112 14.38 -34.08 -39.57
N ASP A 113 14.12 -32.77 -39.69
CA ASP A 113 13.15 -32.16 -40.61
C ASP A 113 11.71 -32.70 -40.46
N GLY A 114 11.38 -33.23 -39.28
CA GLY A 114 10.03 -33.64 -38.90
C GLY A 114 9.08 -32.46 -38.68
N LYS A 115 7.82 -32.77 -38.41
CA LYS A 115 6.78 -31.75 -38.20
C LYS A 115 5.97 -32.01 -36.94
N VAL A 116 5.47 -30.94 -36.35
CA VAL A 116 4.49 -30.99 -35.26
C VAL A 116 3.12 -30.66 -35.85
N LYS A 117 2.17 -31.58 -35.70
CA LYS A 117 0.79 -31.41 -36.10
C LYS A 117 -0.05 -31.07 -34.86
N ILE A 118 -0.44 -29.81 -34.71
CA ILE A 118 -1.30 -29.39 -33.59
C ILE A 118 -2.76 -29.74 -33.92
N ASN A 119 -3.47 -30.33 -32.96
CA ASN A 119 -4.89 -30.63 -33.12
C ASN A 119 -5.70 -29.35 -33.38
N GLY A 120 -6.58 -29.38 -34.38
CA GLY A 120 -7.37 -28.21 -34.80
C GLY A 120 -6.64 -27.22 -35.72
N ARG A 121 -5.34 -27.39 -36.03
CA ARG A 121 -4.64 -26.61 -37.06
C ARG A 121 -4.62 -27.38 -38.38
N ALA A 122 -4.88 -26.71 -39.51
CA ALA A 122 -4.86 -27.34 -40.84
C ALA A 122 -3.44 -27.67 -41.32
N ASP A 123 -2.45 -26.88 -40.92
CA ASP A 123 -1.05 -27.07 -41.31
C ASP A 123 -0.25 -27.85 -40.24
N SER A 124 0.89 -28.42 -40.65
CA SER A 124 1.91 -28.96 -39.75
C SER A 124 3.10 -28.00 -39.71
N ILE A 125 3.70 -27.81 -38.55
CA ILE A 125 4.83 -26.88 -38.36
C ILE A 125 6.14 -27.67 -38.46
N ALA A 126 7.03 -27.26 -39.35
CA ALA A 126 8.33 -27.91 -39.49
C ALA A 126 9.27 -27.63 -38.31
N LEU A 127 10.02 -28.65 -37.91
CA LEU A 127 11.07 -28.55 -36.90
C LEU A 127 12.40 -28.24 -37.59
N ASN A 128 13.08 -27.18 -37.13
CA ASN A 128 14.37 -26.79 -37.69
C ASN A 128 15.51 -27.51 -36.96
N ALA A 129 15.90 -28.67 -37.47
CA ALA A 129 17.07 -29.43 -37.01
C ALA A 129 18.35 -29.13 -37.81
N SER A 130 18.30 -28.21 -38.78
CA SER A 130 19.41 -28.01 -39.73
C SER A 130 20.71 -27.62 -39.02
N GLY A 131 21.78 -28.35 -39.33
CA GLY A 131 23.12 -28.12 -38.78
C GLY A 131 23.31 -28.59 -37.34
N LEU A 132 22.40 -29.39 -36.79
CA LEU A 132 22.52 -29.96 -35.43
C LEU A 132 22.96 -31.42 -35.50
N ASP A 133 23.86 -31.81 -34.60
CA ASP A 133 24.19 -33.22 -34.34
C ASP A 133 23.28 -33.78 -33.24
N LEU A 134 22.17 -34.41 -33.65
CA LEU A 134 21.15 -34.93 -32.74
C LEU A 134 21.58 -36.20 -31.98
N THR A 135 22.77 -36.75 -32.24
CA THR A 135 23.37 -37.81 -31.41
C THR A 135 23.97 -37.27 -30.12
N THR A 136 24.25 -35.96 -30.06
CA THR A 136 24.92 -35.30 -28.93
C THR A 136 23.94 -34.57 -28.02
N ALA A 137 24.27 -34.44 -26.73
CA ALA A 137 23.45 -33.69 -25.79
C ALA A 137 23.30 -32.21 -26.19
N GLU A 138 24.34 -31.62 -26.77
CA GLU A 138 24.37 -30.24 -27.26
C GLU A 138 23.41 -30.02 -28.43
N GLY A 139 23.36 -30.95 -29.40
CA GLY A 139 22.45 -30.85 -30.53
C GLY A 139 20.99 -30.99 -30.11
N VAL A 140 20.66 -31.93 -29.22
CA VAL A 140 19.29 -32.06 -28.67
C VAL A 140 18.90 -30.81 -27.87
N ARG A 141 19.83 -30.25 -27.08
CA ARG A 141 19.61 -29.00 -26.32
C ARG A 141 19.34 -27.81 -27.24
N GLU A 142 20.06 -27.71 -28.35
CA GLU A 142 19.85 -26.66 -29.33
C GLU A 142 18.51 -26.83 -30.06
N LEU A 143 18.13 -28.06 -30.42
CA LEU A 143 16.82 -28.34 -31.00
C LEU A 143 15.68 -27.93 -30.06
N ALA A 144 15.76 -28.27 -28.77
CA ALA A 144 14.77 -27.84 -27.77
C ALA A 144 14.66 -26.31 -27.70
N ARG A 145 15.79 -25.59 -27.73
CA ARG A 145 15.80 -24.12 -27.76
C ARG A 145 15.15 -23.56 -29.02
N ARG A 146 15.42 -24.13 -30.20
CA ARG A 146 14.80 -23.72 -31.46
C ARG A 146 13.28 -23.96 -31.47
N ILE A 147 12.82 -25.07 -30.90
CA ILE A 147 11.38 -25.35 -30.75
C ILE A 147 10.72 -24.29 -29.86
N ASN A 148 11.30 -24.01 -28.70
CA ASN A 148 10.78 -23.01 -27.76
C ASN A 148 10.83 -21.56 -28.32
N ALA A 149 11.77 -21.28 -29.23
CA ALA A 149 11.89 -19.98 -29.88
C ALA A 149 10.99 -19.82 -31.12
N ASN A 150 10.43 -20.90 -31.64
CA ASN A 150 9.61 -20.86 -32.85
C ASN A 150 8.28 -20.12 -32.56
N PRO A 151 7.97 -19.02 -33.27
CA PRO A 151 6.74 -18.24 -33.06
C PRO A 151 5.44 -19.05 -33.20
N ASP A 152 5.43 -20.08 -34.04
CA ASP A 152 4.26 -20.94 -34.26
C ASP A 152 4.08 -22.02 -33.18
N LEU A 153 5.11 -22.30 -32.37
CA LEU A 153 5.11 -23.36 -31.35
C LEU A 153 5.20 -22.82 -29.92
N LYS A 154 5.83 -21.67 -29.69
CA LYS A 154 6.18 -21.14 -28.35
C LYS A 154 5.01 -21.07 -27.37
N ASP A 155 3.79 -20.84 -27.86
CA ASP A 155 2.58 -20.69 -27.05
C ASP A 155 1.75 -21.97 -26.97
N VAL A 156 2.18 -23.05 -27.65
CA VAL A 156 1.43 -24.32 -27.77
C VAL A 156 2.23 -25.53 -27.28
N VAL A 157 3.52 -25.60 -27.58
CA VAL A 157 4.41 -26.71 -27.23
C VAL A 157 5.68 -26.17 -26.59
N ARG A 158 6.08 -26.78 -25.47
CA ARG A 158 7.33 -26.55 -24.78
C ARG A 158 8.22 -27.78 -24.93
N ALA A 159 9.47 -27.56 -25.33
CA ALA A 159 10.51 -28.57 -25.42
C ALA A 159 11.46 -28.49 -24.23
N ASP A 160 11.83 -29.65 -23.67
CA ASP A 160 12.82 -29.76 -22.60
C ASP A 160 13.62 -31.06 -22.73
N LEU A 161 14.72 -31.17 -21.97
CA LEU A 161 15.59 -32.34 -21.96
C LEU A 161 15.25 -33.25 -20.78
N ARG A 162 14.97 -34.52 -21.05
CA ARG A 162 14.83 -35.55 -20.01
C ARG A 162 16.09 -36.40 -19.96
N HIS A 163 16.85 -36.25 -18.88
CA HIS A 163 18.02 -37.07 -18.61
C HIS A 163 17.59 -38.39 -17.97
N VAL A 164 18.05 -39.51 -18.52
CA VAL A 164 17.80 -40.85 -17.99
C VAL A 164 19.12 -41.45 -17.52
N PRO A 165 19.22 -41.99 -16.29
CA PRO A 165 20.45 -42.60 -15.80
C PRO A 165 20.98 -43.68 -16.77
N GLY A 166 22.27 -43.61 -17.10
CA GLY A 166 22.92 -44.57 -18.01
C GLY A 166 22.77 -44.27 -19.50
N GLN A 167 22.06 -43.21 -19.91
CA GLN A 167 22.00 -42.74 -21.29
C GLN A 167 22.93 -41.52 -21.49
N PRO A 168 23.89 -41.58 -22.43
CA PRO A 168 24.79 -40.44 -22.69
C PRO A 168 24.08 -39.26 -23.37
N THR A 169 23.02 -39.53 -24.13
CA THR A 169 22.22 -38.51 -24.85
C THR A 169 20.86 -38.37 -24.17
N PRO A 170 20.43 -37.14 -23.80
CA PRO A 170 19.13 -36.91 -23.20
C PRO A 170 18.00 -37.12 -24.21
N TYR A 171 16.85 -37.59 -23.72
CA TYR A 171 15.62 -37.62 -24.52
C TYR A 171 15.03 -36.22 -24.66
N LEU A 172 14.35 -35.95 -25.78
CA LEU A 172 13.60 -34.72 -25.97
C LEU A 172 12.17 -34.92 -25.46
N LEU A 173 11.74 -34.09 -24.50
CA LEU A 173 10.37 -34.08 -23.99
C LEU A 173 9.63 -32.89 -24.60
N LEU A 174 8.55 -33.17 -25.32
CA LEU A 174 7.60 -32.15 -25.76
C LEU A 174 6.36 -32.20 -24.90
N SER A 175 5.96 -31.06 -24.36
CA SER A 175 4.77 -30.89 -23.54
C SER A 175 3.89 -29.78 -24.10
N ALA A 176 2.58 -29.96 -24.11
CA ALA A 176 1.67 -28.87 -24.44
C ALA A 176 1.77 -27.77 -23.35
N THR A 177 1.60 -26.51 -23.74
CA THR A 177 1.59 -25.38 -22.79
C THR A 177 0.26 -25.27 -22.03
N LYS A 178 -0.79 -25.92 -22.55
CA LYS A 178 -2.13 -25.98 -21.96
C LYS A 178 -2.56 -27.43 -21.79
N SER A 179 -3.45 -27.67 -20.83
CA SER A 179 -4.13 -28.96 -20.66
C SER A 179 -5.32 -29.08 -21.62
N GLY A 180 -5.93 -30.27 -21.65
CA GLY A 180 -7.15 -30.53 -22.41
C GLY A 180 -6.93 -31.31 -23.70
N ALA A 181 -8.01 -31.91 -24.21
CA ALA A 181 -8.00 -32.69 -25.44
C ALA A 181 -7.72 -31.84 -26.70
N GLY A 182 -8.03 -30.55 -26.65
CA GLY A 182 -7.73 -29.60 -27.73
C GLY A 182 -6.25 -29.24 -27.85
N ALA A 183 -5.47 -29.40 -26.77
CA ALA A 183 -4.04 -29.08 -26.75
C ALA A 183 -3.14 -30.25 -27.20
N LYS A 184 -3.73 -31.33 -27.72
CA LYS A 184 -2.98 -32.46 -28.30
C LYS A 184 -2.18 -32.03 -29.52
N PHE A 185 -1.05 -32.68 -29.73
CA PHE A 185 -0.23 -32.53 -30.92
C PHE A 185 0.38 -33.89 -31.27
N ASP A 186 0.53 -34.16 -32.56
CA ASP A 186 1.17 -35.36 -33.07
C ASP A 186 2.52 -35.00 -33.69
N LEU A 187 3.44 -35.95 -33.66
CA LEU A 187 4.76 -35.83 -34.27
C LEU A 187 4.79 -36.60 -35.58
N GLN A 188 5.32 -35.94 -36.61
CA GLN A 188 5.48 -36.50 -37.95
C GLN A 188 6.96 -36.56 -38.30
N ALA A 189 7.39 -37.66 -38.91
CA ALA A 189 8.69 -37.76 -39.54
C ALA A 189 8.76 -36.87 -40.79
N SER A 190 9.95 -36.68 -41.36
CA SER A 190 10.16 -35.88 -42.59
C SER A 190 9.34 -36.38 -43.78
N THR A 191 9.00 -37.67 -43.82
CA THR A 191 8.12 -38.29 -44.83
C THR A 191 6.65 -37.91 -44.70
N GLY A 192 6.26 -37.20 -43.62
CA GLY A 192 4.89 -36.83 -43.31
C GLY A 192 4.09 -37.89 -42.55
N ASN A 193 4.65 -39.09 -42.37
CA ASN A 193 4.06 -40.16 -41.57
C ASN A 193 4.19 -39.87 -40.07
N ALA A 194 3.27 -40.42 -39.26
CA ALA A 194 3.40 -40.36 -37.81
C ALA A 194 4.72 -41.00 -37.36
N LEU A 195 5.34 -40.41 -36.35
CA LEU A 195 6.58 -40.92 -35.77
C LEU A 195 6.35 -42.30 -35.14
N ALA A 196 7.26 -43.25 -35.35
CA ALA A 196 7.07 -44.62 -34.88
C ALA A 196 7.10 -44.70 -33.36
N GLY A 197 6.36 -45.65 -32.77
CA GLY A 197 6.36 -45.89 -31.33
C GLY A 197 7.71 -46.33 -30.75
N SER A 198 8.61 -46.83 -31.60
CA SER A 198 10.02 -47.10 -31.24
C SER A 198 10.84 -45.83 -31.06
N ASP A 199 10.42 -44.72 -31.68
CA ASP A 199 11.14 -43.45 -31.68
C ASP A 199 10.55 -42.45 -30.67
N ALA A 200 9.24 -42.53 -30.40
CA ALA A 200 8.56 -41.68 -29.43
C ALA A 200 7.43 -42.39 -28.68
N THR A 201 7.26 -42.01 -27.42
CA THR A 201 6.23 -42.53 -26.51
C THR A 201 5.42 -41.40 -25.90
N VAL A 202 4.09 -41.49 -25.97
CA VAL A 202 3.20 -40.57 -25.26
C VAL A 202 3.22 -40.92 -23.77
N LEU A 203 3.72 -40.01 -22.94
CA LEU A 203 3.78 -40.18 -21.48
C LEU A 203 2.47 -39.79 -20.81
N ALA A 204 1.78 -38.79 -21.35
CA ALA A 204 0.47 -38.34 -20.88
C ALA A 204 -0.38 -37.88 -22.07
N GLN A 205 -1.62 -38.37 -22.15
CA GLN A 205 -2.55 -37.86 -23.15
C GLN A 205 -3.18 -36.56 -22.65
N GLY A 206 -3.23 -35.54 -23.52
CA GLY A 206 -3.99 -34.32 -23.22
C GLY A 206 -5.47 -34.67 -23.14
N GLN A 207 -6.10 -34.47 -21.99
CA GLN A 207 -7.51 -34.81 -21.80
C GLN A 207 -8.19 -33.70 -21.02
N ASN A 208 -9.50 -33.55 -21.22
CA ASN A 208 -10.29 -32.56 -20.49
C ASN A 208 -10.57 -33.04 -19.06
N ALA A 209 -10.73 -32.10 -18.15
CA ALA A 209 -11.37 -32.37 -16.87
C ALA A 209 -12.83 -32.71 -17.12
N ILE A 210 -13.36 -33.64 -16.33
CA ILE A 210 -14.76 -34.06 -16.39
C ILE A 210 -15.36 -33.79 -15.02
N VAL A 211 -16.33 -32.89 -14.99
CA VAL A 211 -17.02 -32.45 -13.77
C VAL A 211 -18.51 -32.65 -13.96
N ARG A 212 -19.19 -33.08 -12.90
CA ARG A 212 -20.63 -33.31 -12.90
C ARG A 212 -21.26 -32.58 -11.71
N ILE A 213 -22.30 -31.80 -11.98
CA ILE A 213 -23.05 -31.07 -10.95
C ILE A 213 -24.26 -31.91 -10.53
N GLY A 214 -24.42 -32.11 -9.23
CA GLY A 214 -25.48 -32.92 -8.65
C GLY A 214 -25.24 -34.43 -8.77
N ASN A 215 -26.10 -35.21 -8.10
CA ASN A 215 -25.95 -36.67 -8.04
C ASN A 215 -26.33 -37.39 -9.33
N GLN A 216 -26.97 -36.71 -10.29
CA GLN A 216 -27.42 -37.26 -11.59
C GLN A 216 -27.17 -36.29 -12.77
N GLY A 217 -26.28 -35.30 -12.61
CA GLY A 217 -26.00 -34.35 -13.70
C GLY A 217 -25.35 -35.00 -14.92
N THR A 218 -25.36 -34.30 -16.05
CA THR A 218 -24.59 -34.70 -17.24
C THR A 218 -23.11 -34.38 -17.04
N PRO A 219 -22.17 -35.23 -17.50
CA PRO A 219 -20.75 -34.90 -17.48
C PRO A 219 -20.44 -33.67 -18.34
N GLU A 220 -19.72 -32.71 -17.77
CA GLU A 220 -19.26 -31.49 -18.43
C GLU A 220 -17.74 -31.55 -18.64
N PHE A 221 -17.28 -31.08 -19.81
CA PHE A 221 -15.88 -31.21 -20.23
C PHE A 221 -15.17 -29.86 -20.23
N TYR A 222 -14.08 -29.76 -19.49
CA TYR A 222 -13.30 -28.53 -19.35
C TYR A 222 -11.85 -28.72 -19.80
N PRO A 223 -11.25 -27.76 -20.53
CA PRO A 223 -9.86 -27.89 -20.97
C PRO A 223 -8.84 -27.65 -19.84
N SER A 224 -9.27 -27.10 -18.70
CA SER A 224 -8.43 -26.71 -17.56
C SER A 224 -8.91 -27.33 -16.25
N ASN A 225 -8.03 -27.38 -15.26
CA ASN A 225 -8.38 -27.69 -13.87
C ASN A 225 -8.88 -26.46 -13.08
N GLU A 226 -8.85 -25.27 -13.68
CA GLU A 226 -9.57 -24.10 -13.20
C GLU A 226 -10.90 -24.00 -13.97
N VAL A 227 -11.99 -24.30 -13.29
CA VAL A 227 -13.32 -24.49 -13.89
C VAL A 227 -14.30 -23.48 -13.30
N THR A 228 -14.77 -22.54 -14.11
CA THR A 228 -15.84 -21.62 -13.72
C THR A 228 -17.19 -22.25 -14.02
N LEU A 229 -17.91 -22.71 -12.99
CA LEU A 229 -19.22 -23.36 -13.13
C LEU A 229 -20.37 -22.35 -13.18
N PHE A 230 -20.28 -21.32 -12.35
CA PHE A 230 -21.28 -20.26 -12.25
C PHE A 230 -20.59 -18.90 -12.33
N THR A 231 -21.35 -17.85 -12.62
CA THR A 231 -20.83 -16.47 -12.56
C THR A 231 -20.24 -16.21 -11.17
N GLY A 232 -18.92 -15.99 -11.13
CA GLY A 232 -18.17 -15.73 -9.91
C GLY A 232 -17.78 -16.96 -9.08
N VAL A 233 -18.10 -18.19 -9.51
CA VAL A 233 -17.69 -19.41 -8.78
C VAL A 233 -16.71 -20.22 -9.63
N THR A 234 -15.46 -20.28 -9.19
CA THR A 234 -14.39 -21.04 -9.85
C THR A 234 -13.90 -22.17 -8.96
N LEU A 235 -13.81 -23.37 -9.51
CA LEU A 235 -13.25 -24.55 -8.87
C LEU A 235 -11.82 -24.79 -9.35
N SER A 236 -10.90 -25.01 -8.42
CA SER A 236 -9.53 -25.47 -8.70
C SER A 236 -9.45 -26.97 -8.38
N LEU A 237 -9.48 -27.81 -9.41
CA LEU A 237 -9.53 -29.26 -9.30
C LEU A 237 -8.17 -29.84 -8.88
N LYS A 238 -8.16 -30.76 -7.91
CA LYS A 238 -6.95 -31.35 -7.31
C LYS A 238 -6.86 -32.87 -7.52
N LYS A 239 -7.99 -33.57 -7.48
CA LYS A 239 -8.10 -35.01 -7.72
C LYS A 239 -9.51 -35.39 -8.16
N ALA A 240 -9.64 -36.58 -8.73
CA ALA A 240 -10.94 -37.21 -8.94
C ALA A 240 -11.54 -37.71 -7.61
N ASN A 241 -12.86 -37.64 -7.49
CA ASN A 241 -13.64 -38.24 -6.42
C ASN A 241 -13.74 -39.76 -6.61
N ALA A 242 -14.02 -40.50 -5.53
CA ALA A 242 -14.40 -41.90 -5.66
C ALA A 242 -15.75 -42.02 -6.38
N ALA A 243 -15.99 -43.12 -7.10
CA ALA A 243 -17.23 -43.32 -7.83
C ALA A 243 -18.46 -43.15 -6.92
N GLY A 244 -19.39 -42.28 -7.32
CA GLY A 244 -20.60 -41.97 -6.56
C GLY A 244 -20.43 -40.99 -5.38
N GLU A 245 -19.20 -40.56 -5.07
CA GLU A 245 -18.94 -39.57 -4.02
C GLU A 245 -19.08 -38.15 -4.56
N THR A 246 -19.87 -37.31 -3.91
CA THR A 246 -19.99 -35.88 -4.23
C THR A 246 -19.48 -35.01 -3.08
N THR A 247 -18.87 -33.88 -3.43
CA THR A 247 -18.55 -32.81 -2.49
C THR A 247 -19.64 -31.75 -2.57
N ARG A 248 -20.34 -31.51 -1.46
CA ARG A 248 -21.31 -30.42 -1.35
C ARG A 248 -20.58 -29.10 -1.18
N VAL A 249 -20.92 -28.12 -2.00
CA VAL A 249 -20.50 -26.72 -1.89
C VAL A 249 -21.71 -25.90 -1.45
N SER A 250 -21.51 -25.08 -0.42
CA SER A 250 -22.52 -24.13 0.06
C SER A 250 -21.95 -22.72 0.05
N VAL A 251 -22.55 -21.86 -0.76
CA VAL A 251 -22.20 -20.45 -0.90
C VAL A 251 -23.21 -19.65 -0.08
N THR A 252 -22.77 -19.11 1.05
CA THR A 252 -23.65 -18.40 2.01
C THR A 252 -23.11 -17.02 2.32
N PRO A 253 -23.97 -16.06 2.73
CA PRO A 253 -23.50 -14.74 3.17
C PRO A 253 -22.46 -14.85 4.30
N ASP A 254 -21.34 -14.15 4.16
CA ASP A 254 -20.24 -14.13 5.12
C ASP A 254 -20.45 -13.05 6.18
N MET A 255 -21.25 -13.38 7.20
CA MET A 255 -21.48 -12.49 8.34
C MET A 255 -20.19 -12.21 9.13
N ASP A 256 -19.34 -13.21 9.31
CA ASP A 256 -18.11 -13.10 10.13
C ASP A 256 -17.08 -12.20 9.44
N GLY A 257 -16.92 -12.37 8.13
CA GLY A 257 -16.10 -11.48 7.29
C GLY A 257 -16.62 -10.04 7.31
N THR A 258 -17.94 -9.87 7.18
CA THR A 258 -18.58 -8.54 7.26
C THR A 258 -18.37 -7.89 8.63
N ALA A 259 -18.58 -8.64 9.73
CA ALA A 259 -18.34 -8.16 11.10
C ALA A 259 -16.87 -7.77 11.31
N THR A 260 -15.94 -8.52 10.73
CA THR A 260 -14.50 -8.22 10.79
C THR A 260 -14.16 -6.94 10.04
N ASN A 261 -14.73 -6.73 8.85
CA ASN A 261 -14.54 -5.48 8.11
C ASN A 261 -15.12 -4.29 8.89
N MET A 262 -16.32 -4.43 9.45
CA MET A 262 -16.95 -3.39 10.29
C MET A 262 -16.12 -3.07 11.54
N ARG A 263 -15.56 -4.08 12.20
CA ARG A 263 -14.63 -3.88 13.33
C ARG A 263 -13.42 -3.05 12.92
N ALA A 264 -12.81 -3.37 11.77
CA ALA A 264 -11.66 -2.63 11.24
C ALA A 264 -12.01 -1.17 10.91
N LEU A 265 -13.21 -0.92 10.38
CA LEU A 265 -13.70 0.44 10.12
C LEU A 265 -13.89 1.25 11.40
N VAL A 266 -14.51 0.66 12.42
CA VAL A 266 -14.70 1.33 13.72
C VAL A 266 -13.35 1.62 14.39
N GLN A 267 -12.38 0.70 14.30
CA GLN A 267 -11.03 0.92 14.81
C GLN A 267 -10.30 2.05 14.05
N ALA A 268 -10.42 2.09 12.72
CA ALA A 268 -9.84 3.17 11.92
C ALA A 268 -10.50 4.52 12.24
N TYR A 269 -11.82 4.54 12.47
CA TYR A 269 -12.54 5.73 12.93
C TYR A 269 -12.04 6.22 14.29
N ASP A 270 -11.95 5.33 15.29
CA ASP A 270 -11.48 5.71 16.62
C ASP A 270 -10.04 6.25 16.59
N ALA A 271 -9.17 5.66 15.75
CA ALA A 271 -7.82 6.15 15.52
C ALA A 271 -7.82 7.59 14.95
N VAL A 272 -8.63 7.87 13.92
CA VAL A 272 -8.80 9.24 13.38
C VAL A 272 -9.28 10.18 14.48
N ARG A 273 -10.30 9.77 15.25
CA ARG A 273 -10.88 10.60 16.30
C ARG A 273 -9.86 10.93 17.38
N LYS A 274 -9.08 9.94 17.82
CA LYS A 274 -8.01 10.08 18.81
C LYS A 274 -6.95 11.07 18.32
N GLN A 275 -6.41 10.88 17.12
CA GLN A 275 -5.40 11.79 16.57
C GLN A 275 -5.92 13.21 16.37
N LEU A 276 -7.17 13.37 15.90
CA LEU A 276 -7.79 14.69 15.81
C LEU A 276 -7.88 15.38 17.18
N ARG A 277 -8.29 14.66 18.23
CA ARG A 277 -8.33 15.22 19.59
C ARG A 277 -6.94 15.58 20.11
N ASP A 278 -5.96 14.70 19.92
CA ASP A 278 -4.58 14.93 20.36
C ASP A 278 -3.97 16.15 19.67
N LEU A 279 -4.20 16.30 18.36
CA LEU A 279 -3.74 17.46 17.59
C LEU A 279 -4.47 18.76 17.93
N MET A 280 -5.68 18.67 18.47
CA MET A 280 -6.50 19.82 18.89
C MET A 280 -6.42 20.12 20.38
N ASP A 281 -5.67 19.34 21.14
CA ASP A 281 -5.56 19.50 22.59
C ASP A 281 -4.98 20.89 22.90
N PRO A 282 -5.66 21.74 23.69
CA PRO A 282 -5.11 23.04 24.09
C PRO A 282 -3.84 22.92 24.96
N GLY A 283 -3.53 21.73 25.46
CA GLY A 283 -2.41 21.48 26.37
C GLY A 283 -2.65 22.09 27.74
N THR A 284 -1.59 22.17 28.54
CA THR A 284 -1.64 22.77 29.88
C THR A 284 -1.65 24.31 29.76
N PRO A 285 -2.61 25.03 30.39
CA PRO A 285 -2.65 26.49 30.34
C PRO A 285 -1.34 27.12 30.80
N GLY A 286 -0.78 28.04 30.00
CA GLY A 286 0.49 28.71 30.32
C GLY A 286 1.76 27.96 29.86
N ALA A 287 1.62 26.75 29.30
CA ALA A 287 2.71 26.04 28.63
C ALA A 287 3.12 26.80 27.36
N SER A 288 4.34 27.33 27.31
CA SER A 288 4.98 27.68 26.03
C SER A 288 5.68 26.45 25.47
N MET A 289 5.66 26.27 24.15
CA MET A 289 6.61 25.36 23.49
C MET A 289 8.03 25.84 23.79
N SER A 290 8.72 25.14 24.69
CA SER A 290 10.16 25.31 24.92
C SER A 290 10.91 24.65 23.76
N PRO A 291 11.91 25.31 23.16
CA PRO A 291 12.76 24.72 22.12
C PRO A 291 13.67 23.59 22.64
N GLU A 292 13.83 23.49 23.96
CA GLU A 292 14.67 22.49 24.62
C GLU A 292 13.77 21.53 25.39
N GLY A 293 13.90 20.24 25.07
CA GLY A 293 13.18 19.12 25.67
C GLY A 293 13.65 18.79 27.08
N ASP A 294 13.66 19.78 27.97
CA ASP A 294 13.84 19.54 29.40
C ASP A 294 12.47 19.30 30.05
N ASP A 295 12.20 18.01 30.17
CA ASP A 295 11.11 17.36 30.87
C ASP A 295 11.12 17.79 32.35
N LYS A 296 10.41 18.88 32.68
CA LYS A 296 10.14 19.28 34.07
C LYS A 296 8.67 19.64 34.25
N GLY A 297 7.89 18.66 34.70
CA GLY A 297 6.52 18.77 35.21
C GLY A 297 5.44 18.57 34.14
N ASP A 298 4.22 18.24 34.58
CA ASP A 298 2.97 17.90 33.83
C ASP A 298 2.50 18.98 32.82
N VAL A 299 3.38 19.44 31.94
CA VAL A 299 3.18 20.56 31.03
C VAL A 299 3.13 20.00 29.61
N LYS A 300 1.92 19.68 29.15
CA LYS A 300 1.69 19.23 27.78
C LYS A 300 1.62 20.45 26.86
N PRO A 301 2.47 20.57 25.82
CA PRO A 301 2.33 21.64 24.84
C PRO A 301 1.00 21.50 24.08
N ALA A 302 0.45 22.63 23.63
CA ALA A 302 -0.74 22.62 22.79
C ALA A 302 -0.49 21.83 21.49
N GLY A 303 -1.48 21.06 21.05
CA GLY A 303 -1.44 20.33 19.80
C GLY A 303 -1.31 21.27 18.60
N ALA A 304 -0.74 20.77 17.49
CA ALA A 304 -0.42 21.56 16.30
C ALA A 304 -1.63 22.30 15.69
N PHE A 305 -2.84 21.80 15.92
CA PHE A 305 -4.10 22.32 15.42
C PHE A 305 -5.07 22.76 16.53
N TYR A 306 -4.57 23.07 17.73
CA TYR A 306 -5.41 23.42 18.88
C TYR A 306 -6.42 24.56 18.60
N ALA A 307 -6.06 25.51 17.74
CA ALA A 307 -6.91 26.65 17.35
C ALA A 307 -7.55 26.51 15.94
N ASP A 308 -7.37 25.38 15.27
CA ASP A 308 -7.78 25.20 13.87
C ASP A 308 -9.29 24.93 13.75
N ALA A 309 -10.02 25.88 13.17
CA ALA A 309 -11.46 25.76 12.98
C ALA A 309 -11.84 24.65 11.97
N GLY A 310 -11.00 24.38 10.98
CA GLY A 310 -11.24 23.37 9.95
C GLY A 310 -11.11 21.96 10.51
N VAL A 311 -10.06 21.70 11.30
CA VAL A 311 -9.84 20.39 11.95
C VAL A 311 -10.95 20.10 12.96
N ARG A 312 -11.42 21.12 13.70
CA ARG A 312 -12.59 21.01 14.57
C ARG A 312 -13.88 20.73 13.80
N ALA A 313 -14.07 21.36 12.64
CA ALA A 313 -15.23 21.11 11.78
C ALA A 313 -15.21 19.68 11.24
N LEU A 314 -14.05 19.18 10.80
CA LEU A 314 -13.87 17.79 10.37
C LEU A 314 -14.27 16.81 11.48
N LEU A 315 -13.79 16.99 12.71
CA LEU A 315 -14.18 16.12 13.83
C LEU A 315 -15.70 16.08 14.02
N ARG A 316 -16.37 17.25 14.00
CA ARG A 316 -17.83 17.32 14.13
C ARG A 316 -18.56 16.66 12.97
N ASP A 317 -18.04 16.78 11.75
CA ASP A 317 -18.60 16.11 10.57
C ASP A 317 -18.48 14.59 10.69
N LEU A 318 -17.32 14.10 11.12
CA LEU A 318 -17.09 12.67 11.35
C LEU A 318 -18.01 12.12 12.45
N GLU A 319 -18.13 12.81 13.58
CA GLU A 319 -19.06 12.43 14.66
C GLU A 319 -20.52 12.44 14.20
N ARG A 320 -20.94 13.44 13.41
CA ARG A 320 -22.32 13.53 12.90
C ARG A 320 -22.67 12.37 11.97
N ASN A 321 -21.76 11.96 11.09
CA ASN A 321 -22.09 10.99 10.04
C ASN A 321 -21.73 9.54 10.42
N PHE A 322 -20.87 9.32 11.42
CA PHE A 322 -20.44 7.98 11.83
C PHE A 322 -20.99 7.52 13.18
N GLU A 323 -21.33 8.43 14.08
CA GLU A 323 -21.79 8.05 15.44
C GLU A 323 -23.27 8.36 15.70
N ARG A 324 -23.91 9.20 14.87
CA ARG A 324 -25.29 9.64 15.10
C ARG A 324 -26.23 9.07 14.05
N PRO A 325 -27.50 8.82 14.41
CA PRO A 325 -28.50 8.46 13.42
C PRO A 325 -28.64 9.54 12.34
N VAL A 326 -28.74 9.10 11.09
CA VAL A 326 -28.95 9.98 9.94
C VAL A 326 -30.23 9.51 9.24
N THR A 327 -31.19 10.43 9.10
CA THR A 327 -32.42 10.19 8.34
C THR A 327 -32.27 10.75 6.93
N ILE A 328 -32.51 9.92 5.92
CA ILE A 328 -32.46 10.27 4.50
C ILE A 328 -33.70 9.68 3.84
N ASP A 329 -34.47 10.49 3.12
CA ASP A 329 -35.69 10.07 2.41
C ASP A 329 -36.65 9.21 3.27
N GLY A 330 -36.83 9.61 4.54
CA GLY A 330 -37.71 8.92 5.49
C GLY A 330 -37.14 7.64 6.12
N LYS A 331 -35.90 7.25 5.79
CA LYS A 331 -35.21 6.10 6.37
C LYS A 331 -34.12 6.55 7.33
N THR A 332 -34.15 6.05 8.57
CA THR A 332 -33.14 6.34 9.59
C THR A 332 -32.11 5.22 9.63
N PHE A 333 -30.85 5.53 9.33
CA PHE A 333 -29.73 4.66 9.67
C PHE A 333 -29.18 5.05 11.03
N ASP A 334 -29.08 4.09 11.95
CA ASP A 334 -28.46 4.28 13.26
C ASP A 334 -27.17 3.44 13.34
N PRO A 335 -25.98 4.07 13.28
CA PRO A 335 -24.71 3.36 13.42
C PRO A 335 -24.61 2.53 14.71
N THR A 336 -25.32 2.93 15.77
CA THR A 336 -25.30 2.21 17.03
C THR A 336 -25.97 0.85 16.92
N GLN A 337 -26.97 0.69 16.05
CA GLN A 337 -27.60 -0.61 15.76
C GLN A 337 -26.62 -1.55 15.05
N PHE A 338 -25.68 -1.01 14.27
CA PHE A 338 -24.63 -1.75 13.57
C PHE A 338 -23.34 -1.90 14.38
N GLY A 339 -23.44 -1.83 15.71
CA GLY A 339 -22.33 -2.13 16.61
C GLY A 339 -21.38 -0.96 16.88
N VAL A 340 -21.64 0.26 16.41
CA VAL A 340 -20.84 1.43 16.80
C VAL A 340 -21.19 1.85 18.22
N LYS A 341 -20.24 1.76 19.15
CA LYS A 341 -20.45 2.10 20.56
C LYS A 341 -19.49 3.20 21.03
N ARG A 342 -20.02 4.34 21.47
CA ARG A 342 -19.23 5.36 22.19
C ARG A 342 -19.14 4.98 23.68
N ASN A 343 -17.92 4.97 24.22
CA ASN A 343 -17.63 4.70 25.62
C ASN A 343 -17.60 6.00 26.46
N ALA A 344 -17.61 5.85 27.78
CA ALA A 344 -17.63 6.99 28.72
C ALA A 344 -16.35 7.84 28.66
N ASP A 345 -15.20 7.23 28.32
CA ASP A 345 -13.93 7.93 28.06
C ASP A 345 -13.90 8.65 26.69
N GLY A 346 -15.02 8.56 25.97
CA GLY A 346 -15.19 9.10 24.64
C GLY A 346 -14.69 8.18 23.54
N SER A 347 -13.93 7.10 23.77
CA SER A 347 -13.47 6.17 22.71
C SER A 347 -14.64 5.50 21.99
N VAL A 348 -14.41 5.01 20.77
CA VAL A 348 -15.42 4.28 19.99
C VAL A 348 -14.97 2.84 19.75
N THR A 349 -15.83 1.89 20.10
CA THR A 349 -15.58 0.45 19.97
C THR A 349 -16.67 -0.25 19.17
N PHE A 350 -16.37 -1.46 18.70
CA PHE A 350 -17.29 -2.29 17.94
C PHE A 350 -17.94 -3.35 18.83
N ASP A 351 -19.27 -3.32 18.91
CA ASP A 351 -20.10 -4.34 19.53
C ASP A 351 -20.57 -5.36 18.49
N GLN A 352 -19.84 -6.48 18.43
CA GLN A 352 -20.10 -7.54 17.48
C GLN A 352 -21.48 -8.19 17.65
N LYS A 353 -21.95 -8.40 18.90
CA LYS A 353 -23.26 -9.05 19.13
C LYS A 353 -24.40 -8.19 18.63
N ARG A 354 -24.30 -6.87 18.84
CA ARG A 354 -25.30 -5.92 18.36
C ARG A 354 -25.30 -5.85 16.83
N PHE A 355 -24.12 -5.87 16.21
CA PHE A 355 -23.99 -5.97 14.76
C PHE A 355 -24.61 -7.25 14.20
N GLU A 356 -24.30 -8.43 14.76
CA GLU A 356 -24.83 -9.72 14.31
C GLU A 356 -26.36 -9.76 14.41
N ALA A 357 -26.93 -9.24 15.50
CA ALA A 357 -28.39 -9.14 15.67
C ALA A 357 -29.04 -8.23 14.62
N ALA A 358 -28.44 -7.07 14.33
CA ALA A 358 -28.95 -6.15 13.31
C ALA A 358 -28.83 -6.73 11.90
N TYR A 359 -27.70 -7.36 11.59
CA TYR A 359 -27.44 -8.01 10.30
C TYR A 359 -28.39 -9.19 10.04
N ALA A 360 -28.74 -9.95 11.08
CA ALA A 360 -29.73 -11.02 10.97
C ALA A 360 -31.16 -10.50 10.72
N GLY A 361 -31.50 -9.33 11.28
CA GLY A 361 -32.83 -8.72 11.16
C GLY A 361 -33.09 -8.02 9.83
N ASP A 362 -32.11 -7.25 9.33
CA ASP A 362 -32.21 -6.58 8.03
C ASP A 362 -30.82 -6.35 7.42
N LYS A 363 -30.45 -7.27 6.53
CA LYS A 363 -29.17 -7.22 5.79
C LYS A 363 -29.09 -5.96 4.93
N ALA A 364 -30.21 -5.54 4.32
CA ALA A 364 -30.24 -4.48 3.32
C ALA A 364 -29.95 -3.09 3.91
N LEU A 365 -30.16 -2.89 5.22
CA LEU A 365 -29.81 -1.65 5.91
C LEU A 365 -28.33 -1.27 5.77
N LEU A 366 -27.42 -2.26 5.77
CA LEU A 366 -25.99 -1.99 5.62
C LEU A 366 -25.64 -1.55 4.18
N THR A 367 -26.23 -2.17 3.15
CA THR A 367 -26.13 -1.66 1.75
C THR A 367 -26.72 -0.27 1.67
N GLN A 368 -27.86 -0.02 2.29
CA GLN A 368 -28.49 1.30 2.26
C GLN A 368 -27.62 2.39 2.91
N TRP A 369 -26.73 2.04 3.85
CA TRP A 369 -25.80 3.00 4.45
C TRP A 369 -24.63 3.38 3.53
N PHE A 370 -24.18 2.47 2.67
CA PHE A 370 -23.11 2.72 1.69
C PHE A 370 -23.64 3.16 0.31
N GLY A 371 -24.88 2.79 -0.02
CA GLY A 371 -25.51 2.95 -1.34
C GLY A 371 -25.36 1.69 -2.21
N GLU A 372 -26.12 1.64 -3.30
CA GLU A 372 -26.13 0.52 -4.28
C GLU A 372 -24.93 0.51 -5.23
N SER A 373 -24.04 1.50 -5.14
CA SER A 373 -22.87 1.61 -6.01
C SER A 373 -21.61 1.55 -5.16
N ALA A 374 -20.95 0.40 -5.13
CA ALA A 374 -19.64 0.17 -4.54
C ALA A 374 -18.57 1.18 -5.01
N ASP A 375 -18.80 1.88 -6.13
CA ASP A 375 -17.99 3.00 -6.57
C ASP A 375 -18.37 4.32 -5.87
N VAL A 376 -18.38 4.28 -4.54
CA VAL A 376 -18.58 5.38 -3.56
C VAL A 376 -17.59 6.56 -3.80
N MET A 377 -16.70 6.39 -4.77
CA MET A 377 -15.52 7.17 -5.04
C MET A 377 -15.44 7.63 -6.51
N LYS A 378 -16.39 7.29 -7.39
CA LYS A 378 -16.42 7.79 -8.78
C LYS A 378 -17.57 8.74 -9.08
N ARG A 379 -18.55 8.86 -8.18
CA ARG A 379 -19.68 9.77 -8.41
C ARG A 379 -19.25 11.22 -8.19
N ASP A 380 -19.70 12.10 -9.08
CA ASP A 380 -19.45 13.54 -9.01
C ASP A 380 -19.84 14.07 -7.61
N THR A 381 -18.85 14.64 -6.91
CA THR A 381 -18.95 15.13 -5.53
C THR A 381 -19.81 16.38 -5.41
N ARG A 382 -20.30 16.93 -6.53
CA ARG A 382 -21.01 18.22 -6.56
C ARG A 382 -22.54 18.14 -6.62
N ILE A 383 -23.13 16.97 -6.84
CA ILE A 383 -24.59 16.85 -7.01
C ILE A 383 -25.18 15.98 -5.89
N ASP A 384 -26.13 16.57 -5.15
CA ASP A 384 -27.01 15.88 -4.20
C ASP A 384 -26.32 15.14 -3.03
N LEU A 385 -25.21 15.66 -2.48
CA LEU A 385 -24.49 15.04 -1.33
C LEU A 385 -25.42 14.78 -0.12
N ASP A 386 -26.40 15.66 0.11
CA ASP A 386 -27.35 15.53 1.21
C ASP A 386 -28.40 14.43 0.99
N LYS A 387 -28.57 13.97 -0.25
CA LYS A 387 -29.40 12.80 -0.59
C LYS A 387 -28.59 11.50 -0.60
N GLN A 388 -27.28 11.57 -0.32
CA GLN A 388 -26.43 10.38 -0.34
C GLN A 388 -26.41 9.65 1.00
N PRO A 389 -26.29 8.31 0.97
CA PRO A 389 -26.08 7.51 2.17
C PRO A 389 -24.94 8.03 3.05
N ALA A 390 -25.07 7.89 4.37
CA ALA A 390 -24.11 8.49 5.30
C ALA A 390 -22.68 7.94 5.14
N GLY A 391 -22.51 6.67 4.74
CA GLY A 391 -21.20 6.09 4.40
C GLY A 391 -20.54 6.78 3.20
N MET A 392 -21.32 7.13 2.16
CA MET A 392 -20.85 7.92 1.02
C MET A 392 -20.48 9.34 1.44
N ARG A 393 -21.30 10.00 2.26
CA ARG A 393 -21.02 11.38 2.71
C ARG A 393 -19.70 11.45 3.48
N LEU A 394 -19.42 10.46 4.31
CA LEU A 394 -18.14 10.31 5.00
C LEU A 394 -16.99 10.14 4.00
N ALA A 395 -17.14 9.23 3.04
CA ALA A 395 -16.15 8.95 2.01
C ALA A 395 -15.79 10.22 1.20
N VAL A 396 -16.80 10.98 0.76
CA VAL A 396 -16.62 12.27 0.07
C VAL A 396 -15.91 13.27 0.97
N ARG A 397 -16.35 13.42 2.22
CA ARG A 397 -15.75 14.37 3.16
C ARG A 397 -14.28 14.06 3.45
N ILE A 398 -13.92 12.79 3.58
CA ILE A 398 -12.52 12.39 3.79
C ILE A 398 -11.71 12.70 2.56
N ARG A 399 -12.23 12.42 1.36
CA ARG A 399 -11.57 12.75 0.10
C ARG A 399 -11.31 14.24 -0.07
N GLU A 400 -12.25 15.11 0.28
CA GLU A 400 -12.04 16.57 0.26
C GLU A 400 -10.79 16.98 1.07
N TRP A 401 -10.42 16.19 2.07
CA TRP A 401 -9.22 16.39 2.86
C TRP A 401 -7.99 15.67 2.29
N THR A 402 -8.14 14.43 1.83
CA THR A 402 -7.04 13.53 1.46
C THR A 402 -6.64 13.58 -0.01
N ASP A 403 -7.43 14.19 -0.89
CA ASP A 403 -7.14 14.27 -2.34
C ASP A 403 -5.74 14.86 -2.59
N GLU A 404 -4.94 14.15 -3.38
CA GLU A 404 -3.52 14.45 -3.55
C GLU A 404 -3.25 15.71 -4.38
N ILE A 405 -4.27 16.21 -5.09
CA ILE A 405 -4.14 17.36 -6.00
C ILE A 405 -4.88 18.57 -5.44
N THR A 406 -6.12 18.38 -4.99
CA THR A 406 -7.07 19.44 -4.61
C THR A 406 -7.50 19.39 -3.14
N GLY A 407 -6.98 18.42 -2.37
CA GLY A 407 -7.38 18.22 -0.99
C GLY A 407 -6.89 19.31 -0.05
N VAL A 408 -7.62 19.51 1.06
CA VAL A 408 -7.26 20.46 2.11
C VAL A 408 -5.87 20.18 2.67
N LEU A 409 -5.50 18.90 2.87
CA LEU A 409 -4.19 18.54 3.39
C LEU A 409 -3.07 18.86 2.40
N LYS A 410 -3.30 18.66 1.09
CA LYS A 410 -2.33 19.03 0.05
C LYS A 410 -2.03 20.52 0.08
N HIS A 411 -3.06 21.36 0.11
CA HIS A 411 -2.88 22.81 0.19
C HIS A 411 -2.16 23.26 1.47
N ARG A 412 -2.41 22.57 2.60
CA ARG A 412 -1.70 22.82 3.86
C ARG A 412 -0.22 22.43 3.75
N THR A 413 0.10 21.27 3.19
CA THR A 413 1.48 20.84 2.93
C THR A 413 2.23 21.87 2.09
N ASP A 414 1.63 22.34 0.99
CA ASP A 414 2.25 23.35 0.11
C ASP A 414 2.48 24.69 0.84
N THR A 415 1.51 25.10 1.65
CA THR A 415 1.60 26.34 2.45
C THR A 415 2.68 26.24 3.53
N ASP A 416 2.77 25.09 4.19
CA ASP A 416 3.78 24.83 5.22
C ASP A 416 5.18 24.75 4.60
N GLU A 417 5.35 24.17 3.42
CA GLU A 417 6.62 24.16 2.68
C GLU A 417 7.10 25.58 2.37
N VAL A 418 6.22 26.44 1.82
CA VAL A 418 6.53 27.85 1.55
C VAL A 418 6.88 28.59 2.85
N THR A 419 6.18 28.29 3.96
CA THR A 419 6.46 28.89 5.26
C THR A 419 7.84 28.48 5.78
N THR A 420 8.19 27.20 5.69
CA THR A 420 9.50 26.67 6.07
C THR A 420 10.62 27.31 5.26
N GLN A 421 10.46 27.45 3.94
CA GLN A 421 11.44 28.16 3.09
C GLN A 421 11.61 29.62 3.52
N ARG A 422 10.52 30.33 3.84
CA ARG A 422 10.58 31.72 4.34
C ARG A 422 11.26 31.82 5.71
N LEU A 423 11.03 30.85 6.61
CA LEU A 423 11.68 30.81 7.91
C LEU A 423 13.18 30.52 7.79
N ALA A 424 13.59 29.65 6.87
CA ALA A 424 15.00 29.42 6.55
C ALA A 424 15.67 30.69 6.04
N ALA A 425 15.05 31.39 5.08
CA ALA A 425 15.58 32.67 4.58
C ALA A 425 15.66 33.76 5.67
N LYS A 426 14.72 33.78 6.62
CA LYS A 426 14.79 34.67 7.80
C LYS A 426 15.93 34.29 8.73
N GLU A 427 16.18 33.01 8.94
CA GLU A 427 17.30 32.51 9.73
C GLU A 427 18.63 32.97 9.13
N ASP A 428 18.83 32.80 7.82
CA ASP A 428 20.06 33.20 7.15
C ASP A 428 20.31 34.72 7.28
N LYS A 429 19.27 35.52 7.10
CA LYS A 429 19.34 36.98 7.32
C LYS A 429 19.67 37.32 8.77
N LEU A 430 19.11 36.60 9.73
CA LEU A 430 19.35 36.82 11.15
C LEU A 430 20.78 36.42 11.55
N LYS A 431 21.29 35.30 11.03
CA LYS A 431 22.69 34.87 11.17
C LYS A 431 23.66 35.89 10.57
N ALA A 432 23.37 36.40 9.37
CA ALA A 432 24.20 37.43 8.74
C ALA A 432 24.24 38.73 9.57
N ARG A 433 23.09 39.17 10.10
CA ARG A 433 23.01 40.34 11.00
C ARG A 433 23.78 40.11 12.30
N PHE A 434 23.69 38.91 12.87
CA PHE A 434 24.45 38.52 14.05
C PHE A 434 25.96 38.61 13.80
N LEU A 435 26.46 38.01 12.72
CA LEU A 435 27.89 38.07 12.35
C LEU A 435 28.37 39.51 12.12
N ALA A 436 27.58 40.34 11.44
CA ALA A 436 27.90 41.75 11.25
C ALA A 436 27.95 42.53 12.58
N LEU A 437 27.06 42.22 13.52
CA LEU A 437 27.02 42.83 14.84
C LEU A 437 28.23 42.42 15.68
N VAL A 438 28.60 41.13 15.65
CA VAL A 438 29.83 40.63 16.30
C VAL A 438 31.05 41.34 15.73
N ALA A 439 31.21 41.39 14.41
CA ALA A 439 32.34 42.07 13.77
C ALA A 439 32.42 43.56 14.15
N ARG A 440 31.28 44.24 14.22
CA ARG A 440 31.20 45.63 14.69
C ARG A 440 31.66 45.76 16.14
N TYR A 441 31.17 44.92 17.04
CA TYR A 441 31.55 44.97 18.46
C TYR A 441 33.01 44.59 18.70
N THR A 442 33.54 43.61 17.98
CA THR A 442 34.98 43.29 17.98
C THR A 442 35.80 44.53 17.62
N ASN A 443 35.42 45.27 16.57
CA ASN A 443 36.11 46.49 16.16
C ASN A 443 36.00 47.62 17.19
N GLU A 444 34.82 47.84 17.79
CA GLU A 444 34.61 48.86 18.82
C GLU A 444 35.43 48.55 20.08
N LEU A 445 35.45 47.29 20.53
CA LEU A 445 36.23 46.83 21.68
C LEU A 445 37.74 46.89 21.42
N ALA A 446 38.20 46.50 20.23
CA ALA A 446 39.61 46.59 19.85
C ALA A 446 40.11 48.06 19.83
N ARG A 447 39.29 49.00 19.33
CA ARG A 447 39.60 50.44 19.39
C ARG A 447 39.66 50.95 20.82
N ALA A 448 38.74 50.51 21.68
CA ALA A 448 38.75 50.87 23.09
C ALA A 448 40.03 50.38 23.79
N GLU A 449 40.49 49.17 23.49
CA GLU A 449 41.77 48.67 24.02
C GLU A 449 42.99 49.46 23.52
N GLN A 450 43.01 49.86 22.24
CA GLN A 450 44.07 50.72 21.70
C GLN A 450 44.12 52.07 22.40
N VAL A 451 42.97 52.71 22.62
CA VAL A 451 42.88 53.98 23.37
C VAL A 451 43.34 53.80 24.81
N GLN A 452 42.95 52.70 25.48
CA GLN A 452 43.44 52.39 26.82
C GLN A 452 44.96 52.21 26.87
N GLN A 453 45.54 51.57 25.86
CA GLN A 453 46.98 51.38 25.76
C GLN A 453 47.70 52.72 25.55
N GLN A 454 47.20 53.58 24.65
CA GLN A 454 47.72 54.94 24.45
C GLN A 454 47.60 55.80 25.72
N MET A 455 46.50 55.68 26.47
CA MET A 455 46.34 56.36 27.75
C MET A 455 47.35 55.86 28.79
N LYS A 456 47.61 54.54 28.85
CA LYS A 456 48.63 53.96 29.74
C LYS A 456 50.04 54.43 29.36
N GLU A 457 50.35 54.48 28.08
CA GLU A 457 51.63 54.97 27.56
C GLU A 457 51.82 56.46 27.82
N THR A 458 50.79 57.27 27.55
CA THR A 458 50.79 58.72 27.85
C THR A 458 50.93 58.96 29.35
N ARG A 459 50.21 58.20 30.18
CA ARG A 459 50.35 58.26 31.64
C ARG A 459 51.75 57.86 32.09
N GLY A 460 52.32 56.79 31.51
CA GLY A 460 53.70 56.38 31.78
C GLY A 460 54.72 57.43 31.37
N PHE A 461 54.52 58.09 30.24
CA PHE A 461 55.34 59.20 29.76
C PHE A 461 55.24 60.43 30.67
N VAL A 462 54.02 60.81 31.09
CA VAL A 462 53.78 61.88 32.05
C VAL A 462 54.43 61.56 33.40
N ASP A 463 54.24 60.34 33.91
CA ASP A 463 54.87 59.87 35.16
C ASP A 463 56.40 59.84 35.07
N ALA A 464 56.96 59.60 33.88
CA ALA A 464 58.40 59.63 33.62
C ALA A 464 58.94 61.07 33.52
N LEU A 465 58.22 62.00 32.88
CA LEU A 465 58.54 63.43 32.83
C LEU A 465 58.59 64.05 34.23
N PHE A 466 57.59 63.75 35.07
CA PHE A 466 57.53 64.26 36.45
C PHE A 466 58.48 63.53 37.42
N ARG A 467 59.05 62.37 37.04
CA ARG A 467 60.18 61.75 37.75
C ARG A 467 61.53 62.28 37.28
N GLY A 468 61.68 62.59 36.00
CA GLY A 468 62.89 63.16 35.40
C GLY A 468 63.18 64.59 35.84
N SER A 469 62.14 65.40 36.10
CA SER A 469 62.31 66.80 36.55
C SER A 469 62.80 66.96 38.00
N ARG A 470 63.00 65.87 38.75
CA ARG A 470 63.60 65.91 40.11
C ARG A 470 65.12 65.69 40.11
N LYS A 471 65.78 65.62 38.95
CA LYS A 471 67.22 65.30 38.86
C LYS A 471 68.09 66.32 38.11
N SER A 472 67.61 67.55 37.90
CA SER A 472 68.44 68.67 37.43
C SER A 472 68.31 69.85 38.40
N GLY A 473 69.14 69.83 39.43
CA GLY A 473 69.20 70.80 40.50
C GLY A 473 70.27 70.37 41.50
N ASP A 474 71.51 70.36 41.02
CA ASP A 474 72.72 70.57 41.82
C ASP A 474 73.42 71.80 41.24
#